data_AF-A0A7X7ZEE3-F1
#
_entry.id   AF-A0A7X7ZEE3-F1
#
_cell.length_a   1.000
_cell.length_b   1.000
_cell.length_c   1.000
_cell.angle_alpha   90.00
_cell.angle_beta   90.00
_cell.angle_gamma   90.00
#
_symmetry.space_group_name_H-M   'P 1'
#
loop_
_entity.id
_entity.type
_entity.pdbx_description
1 polymer ?
#
loop_
_entity_poly.entity_id
_entity_poly.type
_entity_poly.pdbx_seq_one_letter_code
_entity_poly.pdbx_strand_id
1 'polypeptide(L)' 'MQNYSTIIGVIEMRKKQCTTRDCQYRFKIGSGTVAHILQRYKELDLTL' A
#
# COMPACT_ATOMS: atom_id res chain seq x y z
N MET A 1 -9.88 -9.11 -6.68
CA MET A 1 -9.63 -8.71 -5.28
C MET A 1 -8.12 -8.79 -5.05
N GLN A 2 -7.47 -7.74 -4.52
CA GLN A 2 -6.03 -7.84 -4.25
C GLN A 2 -5.76 -8.79 -3.09
N ASN A 3 -4.65 -9.53 -3.15
CA ASN A 3 -4.25 -10.43 -2.08
C ASN A 3 -4.02 -9.64 -0.78
N TYR A 4 -4.56 -10.14 0.32
CA TYR A 4 -4.41 -9.54 1.66
C TYR A 4 -2.94 -9.26 2.00
N SER A 5 -2.03 -10.19 1.66
CA SER A 5 -0.59 -10.05 1.85
C SER A 5 0.01 -8.85 1.12
N THR A 6 -0.53 -8.49 -0.04
CA THR A 6 -0.12 -7.29 -0.78
C THR A 6 -0.59 -6.02 -0.09
N ILE A 7 -1.82 -6.00 0.43
CA ILE A 7 -2.38 -4.84 1.13
C ILE A 7 -1.54 -4.54 2.39
N ILE A 8 -1.32 -5.54 3.24
CA ILE A 8 -0.50 -5.42 4.44
C ILE A 8 0.94 -5.04 4.10
N GLY A 9 1.54 -5.72 3.11
CA GLY A 9 2.91 -5.43 2.69
C GLY A 9 3.10 -4.00 2.17
N VAL A 10 2.12 -3.45 1.44
CA VAL A 10 2.15 -2.05 0.98
C VAL A 10 2.07 -1.09 2.17
N ILE A 11 1.17 -1.34 3.12
CA ILE A 11 1.05 -0.51 4.34
C ILE A 11 2.37 -0.51 5.11
N GLU A 12 2.94 -1.67 5.40
CA GLU A 12 4.22 -1.77 6.14
C GLU A 12 5.36 -1.06 5.43
N MET A 13 5.47 -1.20 4.10
CA MET A 13 6.48 -0.49 3.32
C MET A 13 6.27 1.04 3.38
N ARG A 14 5.01 1.50 3.37
CA ARG A 14 4.70 2.92 3.48
C ARG A 14 4.98 3.47 4.88
N LYS A 15 4.79 2.67 5.93
CA LYS A 15 5.22 3.03 7.31
C LYS A 15 6.74 3.14 7.42
N LYS A 16 7.48 2.33 6.66
CA LYS A 16 8.94 2.42 6.51
C LYS A 16 9.39 3.54 5.56
N GLN A 17 8.49 4.43 5.15
CA GLN A 17 8.74 5.53 4.22
C GLN A 17 9.25 5.11 2.83
N CYS A 18 9.03 3.85 2.42
CA CYS A 18 9.38 3.41 1.08
C CYS A 18 8.53 4.15 0.03
N THR A 19 9.11 4.33 -1.16
CA THR A 19 8.40 5.05 -2.22
C THR A 19 7.26 4.21 -2.79
N THR A 20 6.28 4.86 -3.42
CA THR A 20 5.22 4.18 -4.16
C THR A 20 5.81 3.28 -5.25
N ARG A 21 6.92 3.70 -5.87
CA ARG A 21 7.62 2.93 -6.90
C ARG A 21 8.19 1.62 -6.36
N ASP A 22 8.73 1.63 -5.15
CA ASP A 22 9.23 0.41 -4.50
C ASP A 22 8.09 -0.58 -4.21
N CYS A 23 6.94 -0.06 -3.78
CA CYS A 23 5.73 -0.86 -3.57
C CYS A 23 5.24 -1.48 -4.89
N GLN A 24 5.21 -0.70 -5.96
CA GLN A 24 4.82 -1.18 -7.30
C GLN A 24 5.78 -2.26 -7.81
N TYR A 25 7.09 -2.07 -7.66
CA TYR A 25 8.08 -3.01 -8.16
C TYR A 25 8.05 -4.34 -7.39
N ARG A 26 7.90 -4.28 -6.06
CA ARG A 26 7.87 -5.45 -5.17
C ARG A 26 6.61 -6.27 -5.33
N PHE A 27 5.45 -5.61 -5.38
CA PHE A 27 4.16 -6.31 -5.40
C PHE A 27 3.55 -6.44 -6.80
N LYS A 28 4.22 -5.91 -7.83
CA LYS A 28 3.75 -5.90 -9.23
C LYS A 28 2.34 -5.28 -9.37
N ILE A 29 2.12 -4.15 -8.69
CA ILE A 29 0.84 -3.44 -8.68
C ILE A 29 0.96 -2.04 -9.29
N GLY A 30 -0.17 -1.50 -9.76
CA GLY A 30 -0.25 -0.14 -10.28
C GLY A 30 -0.24 0.93 -9.17
N SER A 31 0.11 2.16 -9.54
CA SER A 31 0.14 3.31 -8.60
C SER A 31 -1.25 3.64 -8.07
N GLY A 32 -2.27 3.57 -8.92
CA GLY A 32 -3.67 3.73 -8.52
C GLY A 32 -4.07 2.72 -7.45
N THR A 33 -3.55 1.50 -7.54
CA THR A 33 -3.86 0.47 -6.55
C THR A 33 -3.18 0.70 -5.21
N VAL A 34 -1.93 1.18 -5.21
CA VAL A 34 -1.26 1.65 -3.98
C VAL A 34 -2.03 2.81 -3.35
N ALA A 35 -2.48 3.78 -4.16
CA ALA A 35 -3.26 4.92 -3.69
C ALA A 35 -4.58 4.47 -3.06
N HIS A 36 -5.30 3.53 -3.67
CA HIS A 36 -6.54 2.98 -3.10
C HIS A 36 -6.32 2.23 -1.79
N ILE A 37 -5.21 1.47 -1.64
CA ILE A 37 -4.86 0.82 -0.36
C ILE A 37 -4.65 1.89 0.72
N LEU A 38 -3.86 2.91 0.41
CA LEU A 38 -3.52 3.97 1.36
C LEU A 38 -4.73 4.83 1.75
N GLN A 39 -5.58 5.14 0.77
CA GLN A 39 -6.84 5.86 0.99
C GLN A 39 -7.74 5.10 1.97
N ARG A 40 -7.96 3.80 1.74
CA ARG A 40 -8.76 2.95 2.64
C ARG A 40 -8.14 2.79 4.02
N TYR A 41 -6.81 2.65 4.08
CA TYR A 41 -6.10 2.58 5.36
C TYR A 41 -6.31 3.86 6.19
N LYS A 42 -6.23 5.03 5.54
CA LYS A 42 -6.50 6.33 6.18
C LYS A 42 -7.97 6.49 6.60
N GLU A 43 -8.92 6.00 5.80
CA GLU A 43 -10.37 6.03 6.11
C GLU A 43 -10.74 5.18 7.33
N LEU A 44 -9.94 4.15 7.64
CA LEU A 44 -10.11 3.32 8.83
C LEU A 44 -9.51 3.94 10.11
N ASP A 45 -9.12 5.23 10.06
CA ASP A 45 -8.41 5.94 11.13
C ASP A 45 -7.09 5.27 11.56
N LEU A 46 -6.59 4.35 10.73
CA LEU A 46 -5.28 3.74 10.92
C LEU A 46 -4.27 4.77 10.43
N THR A 47 -3.70 5.52 11.37
CA THR A 47 -2.64 6.47 11.08
C THR A 47 -1.37 5.72 10.66
N LEU A 48 -0.64 6.31 9.71
CA LEU A 48 0.48 5.70 9.01
C LEU A 48 1.80 6.08 9.67
#